data_AF-A0A523YW46-F1
#
_entry.id   AF-A0A523YW46-F1
#
_cell.length_a   1.000
_cell.length_b   1.000
_cell.length_c   1.000
_cell.angle_alpha   90.00
_cell.angle_beta   90.00
_cell.angle_gamma   90.00
#
_symmetry.space_group_name_H-M   'P 1'
#
loop_
_entity.id
_entity.type
_entity.pdbx_description
1 polymer ?
#
loop_
_entity_poly.entity_id
_entity_poly.type
_entity_poly.pdbx_seq_one_letter_code
_entity_poly.pdbx_strand_id
1 'polypeptide(L)' 'MGARSISQDVGYKTWRVRYGGKEYAHISSYIVPLMLSKGISENQINNIMVESPKRMLTFV' A
#
# COMPACT_ATOMS: atom_id res chain seq x y z
N MET A 1 -14.18 -0.70 13.79
CA MET A 1 -13.48 0.50 13.26
C MET A 1 -12.07 0.09 12.86
N GLY A 2 -11.63 0.04 11.61
CA GLY A 2 -12.21 0.22 10.28
C GLY A 2 -11.15 -0.32 9.32
N ALA A 3 -11.49 -1.30 8.49
CA ALA A 3 -10.57 -1.85 7.51
C ALA A 3 -10.19 -0.73 6.52
N ARG A 4 -8.89 -0.40 6.42
CA ARG A 4 -8.39 0.66 5.54
C ARG A 4 -7.30 0.07 4.66
N SER A 5 -7.67 -0.31 3.45
CA SER A 5 -6.72 -0.62 2.39
C SER A 5 -6.18 0.68 1.79
N ILE A 6 -4.98 0.64 1.21
CA ILE A 6 -4.37 1.79 0.53
C ILE A 6 -3.85 1.39 -0.86
N SER A 7 -3.69 2.39 -1.73
CA SER A 7 -3.14 2.24 -3.08
C SER A 7 -2.42 3.53 -3.49
N GLN A 8 -1.64 3.45 -4.57
CA GLN A 8 -0.84 4.51 -5.17
C GLN A 8 -1.65 5.38 -6.13
N ASP A 9 -2.82 4.90 -6.54
CA ASP A 9 -3.71 5.54 -7.54
C ASP A 9 -2.98 5.93 -8.84
N VAL A 10 -2.19 5.01 -9.40
CA VAL A 10 -1.40 5.31 -10.61
C VAL A 10 -2.29 5.35 -11.85
N GLY A 11 -2.59 6.56 -12.33
CA GLY A 11 -3.41 6.80 -13.53
C GLY A 11 -2.64 7.17 -14.81
N TYR A 12 -1.37 7.61 -14.72
CA TYR A 12 -0.66 8.20 -15.85
C TYR A 12 0.66 7.48 -16.20
N LYS A 13 1.05 7.51 -17.49
CA LYS A 13 2.33 6.92 -17.95
C LYS A 13 3.53 7.57 -17.27
N THR A 14 3.54 8.90 -17.18
CA THR A 14 4.61 9.68 -16.54
C THR A 14 4.84 9.32 -15.08
N TRP A 15 3.88 8.65 -14.42
CA TRP A 15 4.03 8.22 -13.04
C TRP A 15 4.75 6.89 -12.90
N ARG A 16 5.03 6.14 -13.97
CA ARG A 16 5.81 4.88 -13.88
C ARG A 16 7.32 5.16 -13.89
N VAL A 17 8.12 4.30 -13.26
CA VAL A 17 9.59 4.43 -13.19
C VAL A 17 10.26 4.55 -14.55
N ARG A 18 9.76 3.83 -15.57
CA ARG A 18 10.26 3.95 -16.96
C ARG A 18 10.25 5.40 -17.49
N TYR A 19 9.35 6.24 -16.97
CA TYR A 19 9.18 7.62 -17.39
C TYR A 19 9.58 8.63 -16.30
N GLY A 20 10.38 8.21 -15.29
CA GLY A 20 10.86 9.06 -14.20
C GLY A 20 9.88 9.26 -13.04
N GLY A 21 8.73 8.56 -13.04
CA GLY A 21 7.74 8.61 -11.97
C GLY A 21 7.97 7.59 -10.85
N LYS A 22 7.00 7.51 -9.92
CA LYS A 22 7.01 6.58 -8.77
C LYS A 22 6.34 5.25 -9.13
N GLU A 23 7.09 4.16 -9.02
CA GLU A 23 6.61 2.80 -9.31
C GLU A 23 5.47 2.31 -8.40
N TYR A 24 4.83 1.22 -8.85
CA TYR A 24 3.87 0.46 -8.04
C TYR A 24 4.47 -0.07 -6.74
N ALA A 25 5.79 -0.29 -6.65
CA ALA A 25 6.41 -0.72 -5.40
C ALA A 25 6.58 0.42 -4.37
N HIS A 26 6.15 1.66 -4.66
CA HIS A 26 6.37 2.80 -3.75
C HIS A 26 5.83 2.55 -2.32
N ILE A 27 4.65 1.92 -2.20
CA ILE A 27 4.08 1.61 -0.89
C ILE A 27 4.93 0.59 -0.13
N SER A 28 5.27 -0.54 -0.76
CA SER A 28 6.06 -1.59 -0.11
C SER A 28 7.50 -1.15 0.18
N SER A 29 8.12 -0.40 -0.73
CA SER A 29 9.55 -0.05 -0.67
C SER A 29 9.84 1.18 0.19
N TYR A 30 8.87 2.09 0.36
CA TYR A 30 9.09 3.35 1.08
C TYR A 30 8.04 3.63 2.16
N ILE A 31 6.77 3.42 1.86
CA ILE A 31 5.70 3.75 2.81
C ILE A 31 5.63 2.75 3.96
N VAL A 32 5.80 1.45 3.71
CA VAL A 32 5.83 0.43 4.78
C VAL A 32 7.00 0.67 5.75
N PRO A 33 8.25 0.89 5.28
CA PRO A 33 9.35 1.29 6.18
C PRO A 33 9.05 2.57 6.95
N LEU A 34 8.44 3.58 6.33
CA LEU A 34 8.04 4.82 6.99
C LEU A 34 6.94 4.61 8.06
N MET A 35 5.99 3.70 7.80
CA MET A 35 4.96 3.34 8.77
C MET A 35 5.58 2.70 10.01
N LEU A 36 6.53 1.77 9.82
CA LEU A 36 7.30 1.15 10.89
C LEU A 36 8.10 2.19 11.67
N SER A 37 8.81 3.10 10.99
CA SER A 37 9.60 4.15 11.64
C SER A 37 8.73 5.13 12.45
N LYS A 38 7.44 5.23 12.12
CA LYS A 38 6.45 6.04 12.86
C LYS A 38 5.73 5.26 13.96
N GLY A 39 6.13 4.03 14.25
CA GLY A 39 5.58 3.22 15.33
C GLY A 39 4.27 2.50 15.00
N ILE A 40 3.90 2.41 13.71
CA ILE A 40 2.78 1.55 13.31
C ILE A 40 3.26 0.10 13.36
N SER A 41 2.54 -0.74 14.10
CA SER A 41 2.92 -2.15 14.27
C SER A 41 2.85 -2.94 12.96
N GLU A 42 3.69 -3.97 12.85
CA GLU A 42 3.63 -4.91 11.71
C GLU A 42 2.24 -5.54 11.54
N ASN A 43 1.56 -5.85 12.64
CA ASN A 43 0.20 -6.39 12.60
C ASN A 43 -0.81 -5.39 11.99
N GLN A 44 -0.67 -4.10 12.29
CA GLN A 44 -1.50 -3.06 11.65
C GLN A 44 -1.17 -2.92 10.16
N ILE A 45 0.11 -2.96 9.80
CA ILE A 45 0.55 -2.90 8.40
C ILE A 45 0.03 -4.12 7.62
N ASN A 46 0.14 -5.31 8.19
CA ASN A 46 -0.40 -6.54 7.61
C ASN A 46 -1.92 -6.44 7.41
N ASN A 47 -2.63 -5.86 8.39
CA ASN A 47 -4.06 -5.60 8.24
C ASN A 47 -4.39 -4.64 7.09
N ILE A 48 -3.57 -3.62 6.84
CA ILE A 48 -3.74 -2.66 5.74
C ILE A 48 -3.40 -3.30 4.38
N MET A 49 -2.30 -4.04 4.32
CA MET A 49 -1.69 -4.51 3.07
C MET A 49 -2.23 -5.86 2.58
N VAL A 50 -2.75 -6.70 3.49
CA VAL A 50 -3.13 -8.09 3.18
C VAL A 50 -4.56 -8.38 3.61
N GLU A 51 -4.85 -8.30 4.91
CA GLU A 51 -6.11 -8.81 5.45
C GLU A 51 -7.33 -7.98 5.03
N SER A 52 -7.20 -6.65 4.99
CA SER A 52 -8.30 -5.78 4.55
C SER A 52 -8.61 -5.94 3.06
N PRO A 53 -7.62 -5.88 2.13
CA PRO A 53 -7.87 -6.16 0.72
C PRO A 53 -8.46 -7.55 0.48
N LYS A 54 -7.96 -8.58 1.17
CA LYS A 54 -8.52 -9.94 1.09
C LYS A 54 -10.01 -9.95 1.39
N ARG A 55 -10.43 -9.43 2.55
CA ARG A 55 -11.86 -9.37 2.91
C ARG A 55 -12.70 -8.49 1.97
N MET A 56 -12.12 -7.40 1.45
CA MET A 56 -12.86 -6.42 0.65
C MET A 56 -13.04 -6.87 -0.80
N LEU A 57 -12.05 -7.56 -1.38
CA LEU A 57 -11.97 -7.81 -2.82
C LEU A 57 -12.30 -9.26 -3.20
N THR A 58 -12.49 -10.16 -2.22
CA THR A 58 -12.91 -11.54 -2.47
C THR A 58 -14.33 -11.77 -1.97
N PHE A 59 -15.18 -12.35 -2.80
CA PHE A 59 -16.49 -12.88 -2.41
C PHE A 59 -16.31 -14.38 -2.14
N VAL A 60 -15.96 -14.74 -0.92
CA VAL A 60 -16.02 -16.13 -0.44
C VAL A 60 -17.38 -16.41 0.19
#